data_AF-A0A1S2M9A2-F1
#
_entry.id   AF-A0A1S2M9A2-F1
#
_cell.length_a   1.000
_cell.length_b   1.000
_cell.length_c   1.000
_cell.angle_alpha   90.00
_cell.angle_beta   90.00
_cell.angle_gamma   90.00
#
_symmetry.space_group_name_H-M   'P 1'
#
loop_
_entity.id
_entity.type
_entity.pdbx_description
1 polymer ?
#
loop_
_entity_poly.entity_id
_entity_poly.type
_entity_poly.pdbx_seq_one_letter_code
_entity_poly.pdbx_strand_id
1 'polypeptide(L)' 'MTNSTWLNNNKINFSIVEVKDKSYIVATCSVGKQRLLYIEDLVTKDRYIPTVENEIHTGAHLDDIVLKSIEEIEKKN' A
#
# COMPACT_ATOMS: atom_id res chain seq x y z
N MET A 1 2.87 16.48 -0.72
CA MET A 1 2.77 16.15 0.72
C MET A 1 1.59 15.20 0.81
N THR A 2 1.83 13.91 1.05
CA THR A 2 0.80 12.86 0.97
C THR A 2 0.15 12.70 2.33
N ASN A 3 -1.17 12.93 2.42
CA ASN A 3 -1.90 12.93 3.69
C ASN A 3 -2.64 11.59 3.82
N SER A 4 -1.98 10.56 4.34
CA SER A 4 -2.59 9.25 4.58
C SER A 4 -3.20 9.19 5.98
N THR A 5 -4.54 9.08 6.05
CA THR A 5 -5.23 8.72 7.30
C THR A 5 -5.41 7.21 7.34
N TRP A 6 -4.77 6.54 8.29
CA TRP A 6 -4.83 5.09 8.43
C TRP A 6 -6.02 4.67 9.29
N LEU A 7 -6.86 3.77 8.78
CA LEU A 7 -7.85 3.02 9.55
C LEU A 7 -7.19 1.74 10.08
N ASN A 8 -7.10 1.60 11.40
CA ASN A 8 -6.41 0.49 12.07
C ASN A 8 -7.39 -0.29 12.97
N ASN A 9 -7.44 -1.63 12.83
CA ASN A 9 -8.23 -2.51 13.71
C ASN A 9 -7.38 -3.45 14.59
N ASN A 10 -6.12 -3.11 14.81
CA ASN A 10 -5.05 -3.89 15.45
C ASN A 10 -4.63 -5.17 14.71
N LYS A 11 -5.23 -5.46 13.55
CA LYS A 11 -4.85 -6.59 12.71
C LYS A 11 -4.45 -6.18 11.30
N ILE A 12 -5.25 -5.29 10.72
CA ILE A 12 -5.11 -4.78 9.38
C ILE A 12 -5.19 -3.26 9.47
N ASN A 13 -4.35 -2.58 8.69
CA ASN A 13 -4.47 -1.16 8.44
C ASN A 13 -4.83 -0.91 6.99
N PHE A 14 -5.70 0.06 6.77
CA PHE A 14 -6.02 0.59 5.46
C PHE A 14 -5.64 2.05 5.39
N SER A 15 -5.11 2.49 4.26
CA SER A 15 -4.96 3.90 3.96
C SER A 15 -5.32 4.17 2.51
N ILE A 16 -5.83 5.36 2.27
CA ILE A 16 -5.81 5.95 0.93
C ILE A 16 -4.47 6.64 0.75
N VAL A 17 -3.80 6.39 -0.36
CA VAL A 17 -2.54 7.03 -0.75
C VAL A 17 -2.76 7.71 -2.09
N GLU A 18 -2.46 9.00 -2.15
CA GLU A 18 -2.59 9.80 -3.35
C GLU A 18 -1.23 9.94 -4.04
N VAL A 19 -1.14 9.53 -5.30
CA VAL A 19 0.08 9.64 -6.11
C VAL A 19 -0.31 10.31 -7.43
N LYS A 20 0.27 11.48 -7.72
CA LYS A 20 -0.14 12.36 -8.83
C LYS A 20 -1.64 12.69 -8.70
N ASP A 21 -2.45 12.35 -9.70
CA ASP A 21 -3.90 12.57 -9.76
C ASP A 21 -4.71 11.27 -9.54
N LYS A 22 -4.10 10.26 -8.91
CA LYS A 22 -4.71 8.96 -8.64
C LYS A 22 -4.72 8.63 -7.16
N SER A 23 -5.74 7.90 -6.75
CA SER A 23 -5.91 7.41 -5.38
C SER A 23 -5.83 5.90 -5.35
N TYR A 24 -5.07 5.39 -4.39
CA TYR A 24 -4.85 3.96 -4.19
C TYR A 24 -5.30 3.58 -2.78
N ILE A 25 -5.97 2.43 -2.64
CA ILE A 25 -6.17 1.82 -1.33
C ILE A 25 -5.00 0.88 -1.04
N VAL A 26 -4.39 1.06 0.12
CA VAL A 26 -3.26 0.27 0.61
C VAL A 26 -3.73 -0.51 1.83
N ALA A 27 -3.52 -1.83 1.83
CA ALA A 27 -3.83 -2.69 2.96
C ALA A 27 -2.55 -3.32 3.52
N THR A 28 -2.32 -3.19 4.82
CA THR A 28 -1.19 -3.80 5.52
C THR A 28 -1.67 -4.67 6.67
N CYS A 29 -0.93 -5.72 7.01
CA CYS A 29 -1.15 -6.53 8.21
C CYS A 29 -0.20 -6.06 9.32
N SER A 30 -0.69 -5.97 10.55
CA SER A 30 0.11 -5.67 11.76
C SER A 30 0.16 -6.82 12.76
N VAL A 31 -0.52 -7.94 12.52
CA VAL A 31 -0.38 -9.14 13.38
C VAL A 31 0.85 -9.93 12.96
N GLY A 32 1.76 -10.15 13.90
CA GLY A 32 3.02 -10.86 13.64
C GLY A 32 4.01 -9.97 12.91
N LYS A 33 4.41 -10.36 11.70
CA LYS A 33 5.28 -9.55 10.84
C LYS A 33 4.44 -8.53 10.09
N GLN A 34 4.81 -7.25 10.20
CA GLN A 34 4.16 -6.20 9.43
C GLN A 34 4.47 -6.42 7.94
N ARG A 35 3.42 -6.50 7.11
CA ARG A 35 3.56 -6.78 5.67
C ARG A 35 2.49 -6.07 4.84
N LEU A 36 2.83 -5.75 3.59
CA LEU A 36 1.87 -5.27 2.59
C LEU A 36 0.99 -6.44 2.12
N LEU A 37 -0.33 -6.26 2.14
CA LEU A 37 -1.30 -7.28 1.69
C LEU A 37 -1.71 -7.05 0.24
N TYR A 38 -2.10 -5.83 -0.10
CA TYR A 38 -2.39 -5.43 -1.47
C TYR A 38 -2.39 -3.91 -1.62
N ILE A 39 -2.29 -3.47 -2.87
CA ILE A 39 -2.58 -2.10 -3.32
C ILE A 39 -3.60 -2.19 -4.45
N GLU A 40 -4.60 -1.33 -4.47
CA GLU A 40 -5.59 -1.26 -5.55
C GLU A 40 -5.76 0.18 -6.05
N ASP A 41 -5.71 0.35 -7.37
CA ASP A 41 -6.06 1.61 -8.06
C ASP A 41 -7.58 1.79 -7.97
N LEU A 42 -8.04 2.89 -7.35
CA LEU A 42 -9.47 3.11 -7.13
C LEU A 42 -10.25 3.43 -8.41
N VAL A 43 -9.56 3.80 -9.49
CA VAL A 43 -10.16 4.10 -10.80
C VAL A 43 -10.25 2.85 -11.65
N THR A 44 -9.12 2.16 -11.89
CA THR A 44 -9.09 0.99 -12.78
C THR A 44 -9.56 -0.30 -12.11
N LYS A 45 -9.58 -0.32 -10.77
CA LYS A 45 -9.79 -1.52 -9.94
C LYS A 45 -8.69 -2.57 -10.08
N ASP A 46 -7.56 -2.23 -10.68
CA ASP A 46 -6.41 -3.12 -10.75
C ASP A 46 -5.80 -3.29 -9.36
N ARG A 47 -5.54 -4.55 -9.00
CA ARG A 47 -4.98 -4.91 -7.71
C ARG A 47 -3.59 -5.51 -7.87
N TYR A 48 -2.63 -4.93 -7.16
CA TYR A 48 -1.33 -5.52 -6.91
C TYR A 48 -1.36 -6.31 -5.60
N ILE A 49 -0.95 -7.57 -5.67
CA ILE A 49 -0.73 -8.43 -4.50
C ILE A 49 0.75 -8.78 -4.49
N PRO A 50 1.52 -8.39 -3.45
CA PRO A 50 2.92 -8.74 -3.35
C PRO A 50 3.10 -10.26 -3.35
N THR A 51 3.99 -10.77 -4.19
CA THR A 51 4.32 -12.21 -4.26
C THR A 51 5.38 -12.62 -3.25
N VAL A 52 6.15 -11.66 -2.74
CA VAL A 52 7.19 -11.84 -1.72
C VAL A 52 6.74 -11.11 -0.45
N GLU A 53 6.95 -11.73 0.71
CA GLU A 53 6.72 -11.05 1.98
C GLU A 53 7.66 -9.86 2.12
N ASN A 54 7.10 -8.65 2.12
CA ASN A 54 7.82 -7.45 2.48
C ASN A 54 7.86 -7.34 4.00
N GLU A 55 9.02 -7.53 4.61
CA GLU A 55 9.20 -7.30 6.04
C GLU A 55 9.29 -5.79 6.29
N ILE A 56 8.23 -5.22 6.86
CA ILE A 56 8.16 -3.80 7.15
C ILE A 56 8.76 -3.54 8.53
N HIS A 57 9.82 -2.74 8.58
CA HIS A 57 10.56 -2.44 9.82
C HIS A 57 10.23 -1.04 10.38
N THR A 58 9.81 -0.11 9.52
CA THR A 58 9.49 1.28 9.89
C THR A 58 8.37 1.82 9.00
N GLY A 59 7.74 2.94 9.42
CA GLY A 59 6.76 3.64 8.58
C GLY A 59 7.35 4.15 7.26
N ALA A 60 8.57 4.70 7.28
CA ALA A 60 9.25 5.14 6.06
C ALA A 60 9.53 3.97 5.09
N HIS A 61 9.89 2.78 5.61
CA HIS A 61 10.06 1.60 4.77
C HIS A 61 8.75 1.16 4.10
N LEU A 62 7.63 1.28 4.82
CA LEU A 62 6.30 1.02 4.25
C LEU A 62 5.99 2.01 3.12
N ASP A 63 6.24 3.29 3.31
CA ASP A 63 6.00 4.31 2.27
C ASP A 63 6.81 4.00 1.00
N ASP A 64 8.08 3.63 1.14
CA ASP A 64 8.94 3.23 0.02
C ASP A 64 8.41 1.99 -0.73
N ILE A 65 7.97 0.96 0.01
CA ILE A 65 7.38 -0.25 -0.58
C ILE A 65 6.11 0.11 -1.34
N VAL A 66 5.23 0.92 -0.75
CA VAL A 66 3.96 1.35 -1.35
C VAL A 66 4.20 2.12 -2.64
N LEU A 67 5.09 3.10 -2.63
CA LEU A 67 5.41 3.90 -3.82
C LEU A 67 5.98 3.05 -4.94
N LYS A 68 6.94 2.15 -4.64
CA LYS A 68 7.50 1.22 -5.62
C LYS A 68 6.44 0.29 -6.22
N SER A 69 5.55 -0.25 -5.39
CA SER A 69 4.47 -1.13 -5.87
C SER A 69 3.46 -0.37 -6.75
N ILE A 70 3.18 0.90 -6.45
CA ILE A 70 2.35 1.77 -7.32
C ILE A 70 3.04 2.00 -8.67
N GLU A 71 4.34 2.27 -8.69
CA GLU A 71 5.10 2.39 -9.95
C GLU A 71 5.04 1.10 -10.79
N GLU A 72 5.04 -0.09 -10.17
CA GLU A 72 4.88 -1.36 -10.87
C GLU A 72 3.48 -1.54 -11.48
N ILE A 73 2.42 -1.08 -10.79
CA ILE A 73 1.07 -1.04 -11.33
C ILE A 73 1.02 -0.11 -12.55
N GLU A 74 1.56 1.10 -12.42
CA GLU A 74 1.55 2.10 -13.48
C GLU A 74 2.35 1.67 -14.71
N LYS A 75 3.42 0.88 -14.57
CA LYS A 75 4.20 0.36 -15.72
C LYS A 75 3.47 -0.71 -16.54
N LYS A 76 2.45 -1.35 -15.97
CA LYS A 76 1.67 -2.41 -16.63
C LYS A 76 0.48 -1.87 -17.44
N ASN A 77 0.12 -0.60 -17.22
CA ASN A 77 -1.03 0.09 -17.80
C ASN A 77 -0.58 1.23 -18.73
#